data_AF-A0A352WJL2-F1
#
_entry.id   AF-A0A352WJL2-F1
#
_cell.length_a   1.000
_cell.length_b   1.000
_cell.length_c   1.000
_cell.angle_alpha   90.00
_cell.angle_beta   90.00
_cell.angle_gamma   90.00
#
_symmetry.space_group_name_H-M   'P 1'
#
loop_
_entity.id
_entity.type
_entity.pdbx_description
1 polymer ?
#
loop_
_entity_poly.entity_id
_entity_poly.type
_entity_poly.pdbx_seq_one_letter_code
_entity_poly.pdbx_strand_id
1 'polypeptide(L)'
;MNSLILCEGNTDAILLSYYLNKVYGWEYCRKAPSHLDIKQSEFEESINWYKRGDDRLLICGVGGKDKMSTFFKGKVLSPMVNSEDRFTKIVLILDRDDKDVDSIEAHASHVFSPVITKMKNNVCKAFKNI
;
A
#
# COMPACT_ATOMS: atom_id res chain seq x y z
N MET A 1 -1.56 -10.10 11.05
CA MET A 1 -2.22 -9.76 9.77
C MET A 1 -1.30 -8.87 8.93
N ASN A 2 -1.25 -9.06 7.60
CA ASN A 2 -0.42 -8.24 6.70
C ASN A 2 -1.28 -7.16 6.01
N SER A 3 -0.88 -5.90 6.16
CA SER A 3 -1.55 -4.72 5.58
C SER A 3 -0.58 -3.92 4.70
N LEU A 4 -1.11 -3.23 3.70
CA LEU A 4 -0.36 -2.39 2.77
C LEU A 4 -0.95 -0.98 2.72
N ILE A 5 -0.09 0.03 2.78
CA ILE A 5 -0.41 1.41 2.40
C ILE A 5 0.45 1.76 1.17
N LEU A 6 -0.20 2.12 0.07
CA LEU A 6 0.44 2.74 -1.08
C LEU A 6 0.15 4.24 -1.05
N CYS A 7 1.20 5.04 -1.18
CA CYS A 7 1.13 6.50 -1.25
C CYS A 7 1.99 7.02 -2.40
N GLU A 8 1.74 8.25 -2.85
CA GLU A 8 2.39 8.80 -4.04
C GLU A 8 3.90 8.95 -3.85
N GLY A 9 4.34 9.48 -2.71
CA GLY A 9 5.74 9.86 -2.51
C GLY A 9 6.36 9.43 -1.17
N ASN A 10 7.66 9.69 -1.06
CA ASN A 10 8.42 9.44 0.15
C ASN A 10 7.96 10.33 1.32
N THR A 11 7.53 11.56 1.05
CA THR A 11 6.99 12.48 2.06
C THR A 11 5.78 11.87 2.78
N ASP A 12 4.83 11.32 2.01
CA ASP A 12 3.66 10.65 2.55
C ASP A 12 4.07 9.47 3.43
N ALA A 13 4.96 8.61 2.92
CA ALA A 13 5.43 7.44 3.63
C ALA A 13 6.08 7.81 4.98
N ILE A 14 6.92 8.85 5.00
CA ILE A 14 7.57 9.35 6.21
C ILE A 14 6.54 9.88 7.20
N LEU A 15 5.63 10.76 6.77
CA LEU A 15 4.62 11.36 7.64
C LEU A 15 3.69 10.31 8.24
N LEU A 16 3.22 9.37 7.42
CA LEU A 16 2.38 8.26 7.86
C LEU A 16 3.13 7.36 8.86
N SER A 17 4.38 7.01 8.56
CA SER A 17 5.18 6.18 9.46
C SER A 17 5.38 6.84 10.82
N TYR A 18 5.66 8.15 10.84
CA TYR A 18 5.82 8.90 12.07
C TYR A 18 4.53 8.95 12.87
N TYR A 19 3.42 9.30 12.23
CA TYR A 19 2.11 9.37 12.88
C TYR A 19 1.68 8.00 13.44
N LEU A 20 1.78 6.94 12.63
CA LEU A 20 1.41 5.58 13.05
C LEU A 20 2.30 5.05 14.17
N ASN A 21 3.58 5.42 14.19
CA ASN A 21 4.46 5.12 15.31
C ASN A 21 4.01 5.83 16.58
N LYS A 22 3.83 7.16 16.53
CA LYS A 22 3.54 7.98 17.71
C LYS A 22 2.16 7.76 18.30
N VAL A 23 1.16 7.53 17.46
CA VAL A 23 -0.25 7.46 17.89
C VAL A 23 -0.71 6.01 18.08
N TYR A 24 -0.21 5.08 17.27
CA TYR A 24 -0.72 3.71 17.23
C TYR A 24 0.32 2.62 17.52
N GLY A 25 1.56 3.00 17.83
CA GLY A 25 2.63 2.07 18.24
C GLY A 25 3.17 1.18 17.12
N TRP A 26 3.08 1.61 15.85
CA TRP A 26 3.73 0.90 14.75
C TRP A 26 5.24 1.11 14.77
N GLU A 27 6.00 0.05 14.95
CA GLU A 27 7.47 0.12 15.04
C GLU A 27 8.11 -0.29 13.72
N TYR A 28 9.18 0.41 13.33
CA TYR A 28 9.96 0.03 12.16
C TYR A 28 10.50 -1.41 12.28
N CYS A 29 10.38 -2.18 11.21
CA CYS A 29 10.78 -3.57 11.13
C CYS A 29 11.68 -3.76 9.92
N ARG A 30 12.96 -4.10 10.14
CA ARG A 30 13.90 -4.38 9.03
C ARG A 30 13.55 -5.64 8.24
N LYS A 31 12.82 -6.59 8.83
CA LYS A 31 12.53 -7.88 8.23
C LYS A 31 11.14 -7.87 7.61
N ALA A 32 11.07 -8.14 6.31
CA ALA A 32 9.83 -8.49 5.64
C ALA A 32 9.31 -9.86 6.14
N PRO A 33 8.00 -10.11 6.10
CA PRO A 33 7.45 -11.46 6.21
C PRO A 33 8.01 -12.37 5.10
N SER A 34 8.11 -13.66 5.39
CA SER A 34 8.45 -14.67 4.38
C SER A 34 7.49 -14.54 3.19
N HIS A 35 8.01 -14.68 1.96
CA HIS A 35 7.22 -14.60 0.72
C HIS A 35 6.54 -13.24 0.41
N LEU A 36 6.83 -12.18 1.18
CA LEU A 36 6.44 -10.78 0.90
C LEU A 36 7.67 -9.87 0.74
N ASP A 37 8.70 -10.35 0.05
CA ASP A 37 9.96 -9.60 -0.10
C ASP A 37 9.87 -8.55 -1.21
N ILE A 38 9.03 -7.54 -0.98
CA ILE A 38 8.91 -6.36 -1.84
C ILE A 38 10.12 -5.46 -1.58
N LYS A 39 10.91 -5.19 -2.62
CA LYS A 39 12.15 -4.41 -2.55
C LYS A 39 12.11 -3.13 -3.36
N GLN A 40 12.79 -2.13 -2.82
CA GLN A 40 13.07 -0.89 -3.53
C GLN A 40 13.92 -1.22 -4.76
N SER A 41 13.49 -0.73 -5.92
CA SER A 41 14.27 -0.83 -7.16
C SER A 41 14.58 0.53 -7.77
N GLU A 42 13.82 1.57 -7.40
CA GLU A 42 14.04 2.94 -7.85
C GLU A 42 14.34 3.86 -6.67
N PHE A 43 15.08 4.95 -6.91
CA PHE A 43 15.50 5.87 -5.85
C PHE A 43 14.32 6.64 -5.25
N GLU A 44 13.32 6.96 -6.07
CA GLU A 44 12.12 7.72 -5.67
C GLU A 44 11.12 6.88 -4.86
N GLU A 45 11.30 5.56 -4.85
CA GLU A 45 10.49 4.66 -4.05
C GLU A 45 10.95 4.68 -2.58
N SER A 46 10.00 4.47 -1.68
CA SER A 46 10.28 4.10 -0.29
C SER A 46 9.52 2.84 0.02
N ILE A 47 10.17 1.83 0.60
CA ILE A 47 9.54 0.55 0.94
C ILE A 47 9.96 0.17 2.34
N ASN A 48 9.06 0.37 3.31
CA ASN A 48 9.38 0.18 4.71
C ASN A 48 8.34 -0.69 5.40
N TRP A 49 8.84 -1.70 6.11
CA TRP A 49 8.04 -2.59 6.93
C TRP A 49 7.93 -2.07 8.36
N TYR A 50 6.77 -2.29 8.96
CA TYR A 50 6.44 -1.96 10.33
C TYR A 50 5.72 -3.13 10.99
N LYS A 51 5.80 -3.20 12.32
CA LYS A 51 5.14 -4.23 13.12
C LYS A 51 4.38 -3.62 14.29
N ARG A 52 3.34 -4.34 14.73
CA ARG A 52 2.65 -4.08 15.99
C ARG A 52 2.12 -5.41 16.53
N GLY A 53 2.81 -5.98 17.51
CA GLY A 53 2.61 -7.39 17.88
C GLY A 53 2.84 -8.31 16.68
N ASP A 54 1.85 -9.14 16.39
CA ASP A 54 1.87 -10.09 15.26
C ASP A 54 1.41 -9.47 13.94
N ASP A 55 0.96 -8.20 13.95
CA ASP A 55 0.61 -7.50 12.74
C ASP A 55 1.83 -6.95 12.02
N ARG A 56 1.71 -6.87 10.69
CA ARG A 56 2.71 -6.29 9.79
C ARG A 56 2.04 -5.28 8.88
N LEU A 57 2.74 -4.18 8.66
CA LEU A 57 2.32 -3.11 7.78
C LEU A 57 3.48 -2.79 6.83
N LEU A 58 3.22 -2.82 5.55
CA LEU A 58 4.09 -2.27 4.53
C LEU A 58 3.58 -0.88 4.16
N ILE A 59 4.45 0.12 4.21
CA ILE A 59 4.19 1.45 3.65
C ILE A 59 5.10 1.63 2.44
N CYS A 60 4.52 1.91 1.28
CA CYS A 60 5.26 2.22 0.07
C CYS A 60 4.93 3.61 -0.46
N GLY A 61 5.93 4.47 -0.59
CA GLY A 61 5.87 5.63 -1.49
C GLY A 61 6.34 5.22 -2.87
N VAL A 62 5.52 5.39 -3.92
CA VAL A 62 5.79 4.83 -5.25
C VAL A 62 6.66 5.72 -6.16
N GLY A 63 6.93 6.96 -5.76
CA GLY A 63 7.72 7.91 -6.55
C GLY A 63 6.92 8.65 -7.63
N GLY A 64 5.63 8.87 -7.38
CA GLY A 64 4.71 9.64 -8.22
C GLY A 64 3.49 8.82 -8.70
N LYS A 65 2.33 9.48 -8.83
CA LYS A 65 1.06 8.85 -9.22
C LYS A 65 1.11 8.03 -10.51
N ASP A 66 1.91 8.46 -11.50
CA ASP A 66 2.02 7.76 -12.79
C ASP A 66 2.74 6.41 -12.67
N LYS A 67 3.52 6.20 -11.61
CA LYS A 67 4.22 4.93 -11.34
C LYS A 67 3.37 3.93 -10.56
N MET A 68 2.24 4.35 -9.98
CA MET A 68 1.42 3.54 -9.07
C MET A 68 0.96 2.20 -9.69
N SER A 69 0.46 2.23 -10.93
CA SER A 69 -0.01 1.03 -11.65
C SER A 69 1.12 0.05 -11.93
N THR A 70 2.27 0.55 -12.40
CA THR A 70 3.45 -0.25 -12.69
C THR A 70 4.04 -0.86 -11.42
N PHE A 71 4.13 -0.08 -10.34
CA PHE A 71 4.58 -0.56 -9.03
C PHE A 71 3.68 -1.69 -8.51
N PHE A 72 2.36 -1.47 -8.51
CA PHE A 72 1.41 -2.46 -8.01
C PHE A 72 1.51 -3.77 -8.80
N LYS A 73 1.44 -3.71 -10.14
CA LYS A 73 1.50 -4.90 -11.00
C LYS A 73 2.85 -5.62 -10.92
N GLY A 74 3.95 -4.87 -10.86
CA GLY A 74 5.30 -5.42 -10.84
C GLY A 74 5.71 -6.03 -9.50
N LYS A 75 5.23 -5.48 -8.38
CA LYS A 75 5.75 -5.84 -7.05
C LYS A 75 4.71 -6.39 -6.08
N VAL A 76 3.46 -5.93 -6.16
CA VAL A 76 2.43 -6.23 -5.16
C VAL A 76 1.47 -7.33 -5.64
N LEU A 77 1.14 -7.33 -6.92
CA LEU A 77 0.11 -8.22 -7.49
C LEU A 77 0.45 -9.71 -7.31
N SER A 78 1.68 -10.13 -7.60
CA SER A 78 2.06 -11.55 -7.45
C SER A 78 2.01 -12.01 -5.98
N PRO A 79 2.62 -11.28 -5.00
CA PRO A 79 2.45 -11.60 -3.58
C PRO A 79 1.00 -11.63 -3.10
N MET A 80 0.13 -10.80 -3.69
CA MET A 80 -1.30 -10.78 -3.35
C MET A 80 -2.06 -12.04 -3.76
N VAL A 81 -1.68 -12.64 -4.89
CA VAL A 81 -2.39 -13.80 -5.46
C VAL A 81 -1.76 -15.11 -4.99
N ASN A 82 -0.43 -15.16 -4.85
CA ASN A 82 0.31 -16.41 -4.72
C ASN A 82 0.85 -16.69 -3.31
N SER A 83 0.70 -15.77 -2.35
CA SER A 83 1.23 -15.95 -1.00
C SER A 83 0.14 -16.31 0.01
N GLU A 84 0.43 -17.28 0.88
CA GLU A 84 -0.40 -17.54 2.07
C GLU A 84 -0.37 -16.36 3.05
N ASP A 85 0.75 -15.63 3.06
CA ASP A 85 0.96 -14.40 3.82
C ASP A 85 0.48 -13.14 3.07
N ARG A 86 -0.41 -13.25 2.08
CA ARG A 86 -0.91 -12.10 1.29
C ARG A 86 -1.42 -10.93 2.14
N PHE A 87 -1.41 -9.72 1.56
CA PHE A 87 -2.08 -8.59 2.22
C PHE A 87 -3.59 -8.81 2.25
N THR A 88 -4.18 -8.51 3.40
CA THR A 88 -5.63 -8.65 3.65
C THR A 88 -6.33 -7.30 3.77
N LYS A 89 -5.54 -6.21 3.78
CA LYS A 89 -6.00 -4.82 3.77
C LYS A 89 -5.03 -4.01 2.92
N ILE A 90 -5.58 -3.23 2.01
CA ILE A 90 -4.84 -2.30 1.16
C ILE A 90 -5.50 -0.94 1.29
N VAL A 91 -4.69 0.07 1.56
CA VAL A 91 -5.08 1.47 1.59
C VAL A 91 -4.28 2.20 0.53
N LEU A 92 -4.96 3.04 -0.24
CA LEU A 92 -4.35 3.94 -1.20
C LEU A 92 -4.51 5.37 -0.70
N ILE A 93 -3.42 6.12 -0.68
CA ILE A 93 -3.38 7.53 -0.32
C ILE A 93 -2.88 8.29 -1.55
N LEU A 94 -3.71 9.20 -2.03
CA LEU A 94 -3.45 10.03 -3.20
C LEU A 94 -3.70 11.48 -2.85
N ASP A 95 -2.99 12.37 -3.53
CA ASP A 95 -3.35 13.77 -3.54
C ASP A 95 -4.65 13.94 -4.32
N ARG A 96 -5.50 14.83 -3.82
CA ARG A 96 -6.76 15.15 -4.50
C ARG A 96 -6.51 15.91 -5.80
N ASP A 97 -5.41 16.68 -5.87
CA ASP A 97 -5.20 17.71 -6.88
C ASP A 97 -6.50 18.54 -7.06
N ASP A 98 -6.85 18.85 -8.31
CA ASP A 98 -8.13 19.47 -8.70
C ASP A 98 -9.19 18.44 -9.11
N LYS A 99 -9.00 17.15 -8.78
CA LYS A 99 -9.90 16.07 -9.22
C LYS A 99 -11.10 15.92 -8.28
N ASP A 100 -12.22 15.51 -8.85
CA ASP A 100 -13.37 15.05 -8.09
C ASP A 100 -13.15 13.62 -7.55
N VAL A 101 -13.94 13.27 -6.54
CA VAL A 101 -13.80 11.99 -5.82
C VAL A 101 -14.09 10.80 -6.73
N ASP A 102 -15.08 10.89 -7.63
CA ASP A 102 -15.46 9.78 -8.50
C ASP A 102 -14.34 9.46 -9.50
N SER A 103 -13.66 10.50 -10.02
CA SER A 103 -12.49 10.36 -10.88
C SER A 103 -11.32 9.67 -10.16
N ILE A 104 -11.05 10.05 -8.90
CA ILE A 104 -10.01 9.42 -8.08
C ILE A 104 -10.34 7.96 -7.80
N GLU A 105 -11.59 7.65 -7.45
CA GLU A 105 -12.05 6.28 -7.21
C GLU A 105 -11.97 5.40 -8.47
N ALA A 106 -12.32 5.95 -9.64
CA ALA A 106 -12.20 5.26 -10.91
C ALA A 106 -10.73 4.97 -11.25
N HIS A 107 -9.85 5.96 -11.09
CA HIS A 107 -8.41 5.78 -11.28
C HIS A 107 -7.84 4.71 -10.34
N ALA A 108 -8.16 4.81 -9.04
CA ALA A 108 -7.75 3.83 -8.04
C ALA A 108 -8.25 2.42 -8.40
N SER A 109 -9.52 2.27 -8.76
CA SER A 109 -10.07 0.97 -9.17
C SER A 109 -9.37 0.40 -10.41
N HIS A 110 -8.94 1.26 -11.35
CA HIS A 110 -8.18 0.84 -12.52
C HIS A 110 -6.76 0.35 -12.16
N VAL A 111 -6.06 1.04 -11.24
CA VAL A 111 -4.71 0.69 -10.79
C VAL A 111 -4.63 -0.74 -10.25
N PHE A 112 -5.63 -1.16 -9.48
CA PHE A 112 -5.64 -2.44 -8.78
C PHE A 112 -6.40 -3.57 -9.50
N SER A 113 -6.91 -3.31 -10.70
CA SER A 113 -7.55 -4.33 -11.54
C SER A 113 -6.53 -5.43 -11.93
N PRO A 114 -6.89 -6.73 -11.89
CA PRO A 114 -8.25 -7.26 -11.65
C PRO A 114 -8.57 -7.61 -10.19
N VAL A 115 -7.62 -7.48 -9.26
CA VAL A 115 -7.75 -7.98 -7.88
C VAL A 115 -8.69 -7.12 -7.04
N ILE A 116 -8.69 -5.81 -7.26
CA ILE A 116 -9.64 -4.88 -6.65
C ILE A 116 -10.43 -4.23 -7.77
N THR A 117 -11.71 -4.58 -7.87
CA THR A 117 -12.59 -4.07 -8.93
C THR A 117 -13.30 -2.78 -8.55
N LYS A 118 -13.32 -2.42 -7.26
CA LYS A 118 -13.96 -1.20 -6.77
C LYS A 118 -13.30 -0.67 -5.50
N MET A 119 -12.75 0.53 -5.61
CA MET A 119 -12.27 1.33 -4.48
C MET A 119 -13.26 2.45 -4.18
N LYS A 120 -13.37 2.83 -2.91
CA LYS A 120 -14.22 3.93 -2.45
C LYS A 120 -13.46 4.79 -1.44
N ASN A 121 -13.55 6.10 -1.61
CA ASN A 121 -12.88 7.07 -0.76
C ASN A 121 -13.37 6.92 0.69
N ASN A 122 -12.44 6.93 1.65
CA ASN A 122 -12.70 6.76 3.08
C ASN A 122 -13.47 5.48 3.47
N VAL A 123 -13.48 4.45 2.60
CA VAL A 123 -14.14 3.16 2.88
C VAL A 123 -13.12 2.03 2.78
N CYS A 124 -12.81 1.40 3.91
CA CYS A 124 -12.00 0.19 3.95
C CYS A 124 -12.91 -1.05 4.00
N LYS A 125 -12.77 -1.95 3.03
CA LYS A 125 -13.43 -3.26 3.05
C LYS A 125 -12.38 -4.36 3.17
N ALA A 126 -12.62 -5.31 4.06
CA ALA A 126 -11.79 -6.51 4.14
C ALA A 126 -11.94 -7.32 2.85
N PHE A 127 -10.83 -7.85 2.34
CA PHE A 127 -10.85 -8.78 1.23
C PHE A 127 -11.53 -10.07 1.70
N LYS A 128 -12.66 -10.44 1.09
CA LYS A 128 -13.19 -11.80 1.22
C LYS A 128 -12.32 -12.69 0.34
N ASN A 129 -11.94 -13.86 0.86
CA ASN A 129 -11.04 -14.81 0.22
C ASN A 129 -11.33 -14.94 -1.28
N ILE A 130 -10.29 -14.71 -2.09
CA ILE A 130 -10.23 -15.08 -3.51
C ILE A 130 -10.05 -16.60 -3.58
#